data_AF-A0A7C8ZHD8-F1
#
_entry.id   AF-A0A7C8ZHD8-F1
#
_cell.length_a   1.000
_cell.length_b   1.000
_cell.length_c   1.000
_cell.angle_alpha   90.00
_cell.angle_beta   90.00
_cell.angle_gamma   90.00
#
_symmetry.space_group_name_H-M   'P 1'
#
loop_
_entity.id
_entity.type
_entity.pdbx_description
1 polymer ?
#
loop_
_entity_poly.entity_id
_entity_poly.type
_entity_poly.pdbx_seq_one_letter_code
_entity_poly.pdbx_strand_id
1 'polypeptide(L)'
;LLKQRENLLLFNKRYWGKFARKSWLVNGDRNSRFFHQYATNRKQHSSIIRIKDDAGVWIEQLPLIQQKFIDDFSSRFISGRHSHVMNLSNLAIPVVTAQENLELTRSV
;
A
#
# COMPACT_ATOMS: atom_id res chain seq x y z
N LEU A 1 10.70 20.25 23.04
CA LEU A 1 9.49 19.93 22.24
C LEU A 1 9.35 20.81 20.98
N LEU A 2 9.10 22.13 21.05
CA LEU A 2 8.96 22.97 19.85
C LEU A 2 10.22 23.01 18.97
N LYS A 3 11.40 23.18 19.57
CA LYS A 3 12.70 23.16 18.87
C LYS A 3 13.00 21.82 18.17
N GLN A 4 12.58 20.70 18.77
CA GLN A 4 12.70 19.37 18.16
C GLN A 4 11.75 19.21 16.96
N ARG A 5 10.52 19.73 17.07
CA ARG A 5 9.56 19.76 15.97
C ARG A 5 10.07 20.59 14.79
N GLU A 6 10.61 21.78 15.04
CA GLU A 6 11.17 22.65 14.00
C GLU A 6 12.36 21.97 13.30
N ASN A 7 13.25 21.33 14.05
CA ASN A 7 14.37 20.58 13.49
C ASN A 7 13.90 19.42 12.59
N LEU A 8 12.87 18.67 13.02
CA LEU A 8 12.27 17.59 12.22
C LEU A 8 11.61 18.10 10.94
N LEU A 9 10.91 19.24 11.01
CA LEU A 9 10.29 19.86 9.83
C LEU A 9 11.34 20.35 8.84
N LEU A 10 12.42 20.99 9.33
CA LEU A 10 13.51 21.46 8.49
C LEU A 10 14.26 20.29 7.83
N PHE A 11 14.52 19.22 8.57
CA PHE A 11 15.12 18.00 8.03
C PHE A 11 14.26 17.39 6.93
N ASN A 12 12.96 17.17 7.19
CA ASN A 12 12.04 16.63 6.20
C ASN A 12 11.96 17.51 4.95
N LYS A 13 11.87 18.84 5.11
CA LYS A 13 11.81 19.78 3.99
C LYS A 13 13.07 19.71 3.12
N ARG A 14 14.25 19.56 3.72
CA ARG A 14 15.51 19.39 2.99
C ARG A 14 15.60 18.02 2.30
N TYR A 15 15.19 16.96 2.99
CA TYR A 15 15.23 15.60 2.49
C TYR A 15 14.30 15.42 1.28
N TRP A 16 13.01 15.70 1.45
CA TRP A 16 12.01 15.66 0.37
C TRP A 16 12.26 16.75 -0.68
N GLY A 17 12.93 17.84 -0.26
CA GLY A 17 13.58 18.84 -1.10
C GLY A 17 14.31 18.28 -2.32
N LYS A 18 15.04 17.19 -2.13
CA LYS A 18 15.87 16.56 -3.17
C LYS A 18 15.05 15.78 -4.19
N PHE A 19 13.89 15.29 -3.79
CA PHE A 19 13.04 14.40 -4.61
C PHE A 19 11.86 15.14 -5.25
N ALA A 20 11.44 16.26 -4.68
CA ALA A 20 10.31 17.02 -5.17
C ALA A 20 10.69 17.88 -6.38
N ARG A 21 9.80 17.91 -7.39
CA ARG A 21 9.94 18.78 -8.57
C ARG A 21 9.93 20.25 -8.14
N LYS A 22 10.65 21.12 -8.87
CA LYS A 22 10.83 22.56 -8.55
C LYS A 22 9.51 23.29 -8.21
N SER A 23 8.41 22.96 -8.89
CA SER A 23 7.08 23.54 -8.63
C SER A 23 6.46 23.09 -7.29
N TRP A 24 6.71 21.86 -6.84
CA TRP A 24 6.26 21.36 -5.54
C TRP A 24 6.96 22.08 -4.37
N LEU A 25 8.25 22.41 -4.53
CA LEU A 25 9.03 23.10 -3.50
C LEU A 25 8.63 24.56 -3.32
N VAL A 26 8.30 25.24 -4.42
CA VAL A 26 7.90 26.66 -4.41
C VAL A 26 6.48 26.82 -3.86
N ASN A 27 5.56 25.93 -4.24
CA ASN A 27 4.16 26.05 -3.84
C ASN A 27 3.85 25.45 -2.45
N GLY A 28 4.74 24.58 -1.93
CA GLY A 28 4.58 23.95 -0.60
C GLY A 28 3.34 23.06 -0.49
N ASP A 29 2.93 22.69 0.73
CA ASP A 29 1.65 21.99 1.00
C ASP A 29 0.45 22.96 1.05
N ARG A 30 0.58 24.12 0.40
CA ARG A 30 -0.55 25.04 0.28
C ARG A 30 -1.45 24.43 -0.78
N ASN A 31 -2.71 24.14 -0.44
CA ASN A 31 -3.82 23.82 -1.34
C ASN A 31 -3.96 24.90 -2.45
N SER A 32 -2.98 24.95 -3.34
CA SER A 32 -2.89 25.93 -4.40
C SER A 32 -3.61 25.36 -5.61
N ARG A 33 -4.09 26.25 -6.47
CA ARG A 33 -4.70 25.91 -7.75
C ARG A 33 -3.82 24.93 -8.56
N PHE A 34 -2.49 25.02 -8.42
CA PHE A 34 -1.55 24.10 -9.05
C PHE A 34 -1.74 22.65 -8.58
N PHE A 35 -1.90 22.38 -7.27
CA PHE A 35 -2.09 21.02 -6.76
C PHE A 35 -3.45 20.45 -7.14
N HIS A 36 -4.51 21.26 -7.07
CA HIS A 36 -5.83 20.82 -7.51
C HIS A 36 -5.85 20.49 -9.00
N GLN A 37 -5.19 21.31 -9.83
CA GLN A 37 -5.06 21.03 -11.26
C GLN A 37 -4.21 19.78 -11.51
N TYR A 38 -3.09 19.62 -10.81
CA TYR A 38 -2.22 18.46 -10.96
C TYR A 38 -2.93 17.16 -10.55
N ALA A 39 -3.63 17.17 -9.41
CA ALA A 39 -4.42 16.02 -8.94
C ALA A 39 -5.55 15.68 -9.90
N THR A 40 -6.22 16.70 -10.46
CA THR A 40 -7.28 16.52 -11.48
C THR A 40 -6.71 15.90 -12.74
N ASN A 41 -5.61 16.44 -13.28
CA ASN A 41 -4.95 15.89 -14.46
C ASN A 41 -4.48 14.46 -14.20
N ARG A 42 -3.89 14.19 -13.02
CA ARG A 42 -3.50 12.83 -12.63
C ARG A 42 -4.70 11.90 -12.60
N LYS A 43 -5.82 12.32 -11.99
CA LYS A 43 -7.06 11.55 -11.94
C LYS A 43 -7.57 11.25 -13.36
N GLN A 44 -7.56 12.23 -14.27
CA GLN A 44 -7.97 12.03 -15.66
C GLN A 44 -7.08 10.99 -16.36
N HIS A 45 -5.75 11.11 -16.24
CA HIS A 45 -4.81 10.18 -16.88
C HIS A 45 -4.79 8.79 -16.25
N SER A 46 -5.06 8.67 -14.94
CA SER A 46 -5.06 7.39 -14.23
C SER A 46 -6.43 6.73 -14.13
N SER A 47 -7.47 7.34 -14.72
CA SER A 47 -8.81 6.74 -14.74
C SER A 47 -8.85 5.60 -15.74
N ILE A 48 -9.25 4.43 -15.28
CA ILE A 48 -9.50 3.27 -16.14
C ILE A 48 -10.87 3.51 -16.80
N ILE A 49 -10.85 3.88 -18.08
CA ILE A 49 -12.07 4.17 -18.86
C ILE A 49 -12.62 2.89 -19.49
N ARG A 50 -11.72 1.99 -19.90
CA ARG A 50 -12.07 0.70 -20.51
C ARG A 50 -11.01 -0.34 -20.25
N ILE A 51 -11.43 -1.59 -20.20
CA ILE A 51 -10.55 -2.77 -20.16
C ILE A 51 -10.92 -3.72 -21.29
N LYS A 52 -10.00 -4.61 -21.65
CA LYS A 52 -10.24 -5.67 -22.63
C LYS A 52 -10.43 -6.97 -21.86
N ASP A 53 -11.48 -7.73 -22.14
CA ASP A 53 -11.72 -9.04 -21.53
C ASP A 53 -10.88 -10.14 -22.19
N ASP A 54 -11.03 -11.36 -21.66
CA ASP A 54 -10.29 -12.54 -22.14
C ASP A 54 -10.67 -12.96 -23.57
N ALA A 55 -11.87 -12.59 -24.03
CA ALA A 55 -12.35 -12.78 -25.40
C ALA A 55 -11.89 -11.65 -26.34
N GLY A 56 -11.22 -10.63 -25.81
CA GLY A 56 -10.74 -9.49 -26.57
C GLY A 56 -11.77 -8.38 -26.79
N VAL A 57 -12.90 -8.41 -26.10
CA VAL A 57 -13.98 -7.41 -26.18
C VAL A 57 -13.70 -6.26 -25.21
N TRP A 58 -13.98 -5.03 -25.64
CA TRP A 58 -13.84 -3.86 -24.79
C TRP A 58 -15.02 -3.73 -23.82
N ILE A 59 -14.73 -3.60 -22.54
CA ILE A 59 -15.69 -3.28 -21.47
C ILE A 59 -15.44 -1.83 -21.05
N GLU A 60 -16.44 -0.96 -21.23
CA GLU A 60 -16.36 0.47 -20.90
C GLU A 60 -17.27 0.88 -19.73
N GLN A 61 -18.14 -0.04 -19.29
CA GLN A 61 -19.07 0.22 -18.18
C GLN A 61 -18.36 0.04 -16.84
N LEU A 62 -18.26 1.12 -16.05
CA LEU A 62 -17.54 1.11 -14.78
C LEU A 62 -17.96 -0.03 -13.82
N PRO A 63 -19.26 -0.37 -13.66
CA PRO A 63 -19.66 -1.50 -12.80
C PRO A 63 -19.10 -2.85 -13.29
N LEU A 64 -19.10 -3.08 -14.61
CA LEU A 64 -18.56 -4.31 -15.20
C LEU A 64 -17.04 -4.37 -15.09
N ILE A 65 -16.35 -3.22 -15.27
CA ILE A 65 -14.90 -3.11 -15.06
C ILE A 65 -14.55 -3.49 -13.61
N GLN A 66 -15.28 -2.93 -12.64
CA GLN A 66 -15.07 -3.24 -11.22
C GLN A 66 -15.27 -4.72 -10.92
N GLN A 67 -16.37 -5.30 -11.42
CA GLN A 67 -16.66 -6.72 -11.23
C GLN A 67 -15.56 -7.60 -11.82
N LYS A 68 -15.11 -7.32 -13.06
CA LYS A 68 -14.02 -8.09 -13.70
C LYS A 68 -12.73 -8.05 -12.88
N PHE A 69 -12.35 -6.91 -12.30
CA PHE A 69 -11.19 -6.84 -11.41
C PHE A 69 -11.37 -7.67 -10.13
N ILE A 70 -12.57 -7.65 -9.52
CA ILE A 70 -12.88 -8.45 -8.33
C ILE A 70 -12.79 -9.94 -8.67
N ASP A 71 -13.37 -10.36 -9.78
CA ASP A 71 -13.38 -11.77 -10.23
C ASP A 71 -11.97 -12.25 -10.59
N ASP A 72 -11.19 -11.43 -11.28
CA ASP A 72 -9.79 -11.74 -11.64
C ASP A 72 -8.90 -11.79 -10.40
N PHE A 73 -9.08 -10.89 -9.44
CA PHE A 73 -8.34 -10.92 -8.18
C PHE A 73 -8.72 -12.17 -7.38
N SER A 74 -10.02 -12.39 -7.19
CA SER A 74 -10.56 -13.55 -6.49
C SER A 74 -10.03 -14.85 -7.09
N SER A 75 -10.14 -15.05 -8.41
CA SER A 75 -9.63 -16.27 -9.05
C SER A 75 -8.13 -16.49 -8.88
N ARG A 76 -7.32 -15.43 -8.97
CA ARG A 76 -5.85 -15.50 -8.81
C ARG A 76 -5.44 -15.79 -7.37
N PHE A 77 -6.14 -15.22 -6.39
CA PHE A 77 -5.77 -15.29 -4.97
C PHE A 77 -6.58 -16.31 -4.16
N ILE A 78 -7.66 -16.89 -4.71
CA ILE A 78 -8.43 -18.01 -4.11
C ILE A 78 -7.94 -19.37 -4.63
N SER A 79 -7.02 -19.40 -5.61
CA SER A 79 -6.40 -20.67 -6.01
C SER A 79 -5.60 -21.26 -4.85
N GLY A 80 -6.14 -22.29 -4.21
CA GLY A 80 -5.44 -23.17 -3.27
C GLY A 80 -4.34 -23.98 -3.97
N ARG A 81 -3.41 -23.32 -4.66
CA ARG A 81 -2.26 -23.92 -5.34
C ARG A 81 -0.92 -23.33 -4.95
N HIS A 82 -0.86 -22.67 -3.81
CA HIS A 82 0.34 -22.72 -2.97
C HIS A 82 -0.08 -22.96 -1.52
N SER A 83 -0.56 -24.18 -1.25
CA SER A 83 -0.40 -24.79 0.06
C SER A 83 1.08 -25.10 0.36
N HIS A 84 2.01 -24.23 -0.07
CA HIS A 84 3.25 -24.12 0.67
C HIS A 84 2.88 -23.29 1.90
N VAL A 85 2.21 -23.94 2.84
CA VAL A 85 2.33 -23.57 4.23
C VAL A 85 3.83 -23.62 4.45
N MET A 86 4.51 -22.46 4.39
CA MET A 86 5.92 -22.42 4.78
C MET A 86 5.93 -23.07 6.15
N ASN A 87 6.65 -24.17 6.28
CA ASN A 87 6.83 -24.82 7.56
C ASN A 87 7.70 -23.87 8.39
N LEU A 88 7.04 -22.90 9.06
CA LEU A 88 7.69 -21.87 9.88
C LEU A 88 8.19 -22.45 11.21
N SER A 89 7.91 -23.73 11.50
CA SER A 89 8.40 -24.45 12.69
C SER A 89 9.92 -24.40 12.82
N ASN A 90 10.65 -24.27 11.70
CA ASN A 90 12.11 -24.17 11.69
C ASN A 90 12.64 -22.73 11.79
N LEU A 91 11.78 -21.70 11.69
CA LEU A 91 12.17 -20.28 11.81
C LEU A 91 12.04 -19.78 13.26
N ALA A 92 11.12 -20.36 14.01
CA ALA A 92 11.02 -20.13 15.44
C ALA A 92 12.00 -21.06 16.15
N ILE A 93 13.19 -20.56 16.47
CA ILE A 93 13.99 -21.17 17.54
C ILE A 93 13.21 -20.89 18.83
N PRO A 94 12.63 -21.90 19.51
CA PRO A 94 11.92 -21.67 20.74
C PRO A 94 12.92 -21.14 21.78
N VAL A 95 12.83 -19.85 22.09
CA VAL A 95 13.63 -19.20 23.15
C VAL A 95 13.22 -19.70 24.53
N VAL A 96 11.97 -20.16 24.65
CA VAL A 96 11.39 -20.71 25.87
C VAL A 96 11.25 -22.21 25.70
N THR A 97 11.87 -22.96 26.60
CA THR A 97 11.80 -24.42 26.64
C THR A 97 10.39 -24.90 26.98
N ALA A 98 10.05 -26.13 26.57
CA ALA A 98 8.75 -26.72 26.88
C ALA A 98 8.48 -26.77 28.41
N GLN A 99 9.54 -26.89 29.21
CA GLN A 99 9.51 -26.87 30.67
C GLN A 99 9.06 -25.50 31.21
N GLU A 100 9.64 -24.41 30.71
CA GLU A 100 9.29 -23.04 31.13
C GLU A 100 7.85 -22.68 30.75
N ASN A 101 7.34 -23.18 29.62
CA ASN A 101 5.92 -23.02 29.25
C ASN A 101 4.97 -23.81 30.17
N LEU A 102 5.39 -24.99 30.62
CA LEU A 102 4.65 -25.81 31.57
C LEU A 102 4.50 -25.09 32.93
N GLU A 103 5.55 -24.41 33.39
CA GLU A 103 5.52 -23.60 34.61
C GLU A 103 4.55 -22.42 34.52
N LEU A 104 4.36 -21.84 33.32
CA LEU A 104 3.39 -20.75 33.10
C LEU A 104 1.93 -21.22 33.09
N THR A 105 1.68 -22.52 32.87
CA THR A 105 0.34 -23.13 32.90
C THR A 105 0.01 -23.85 34.21
N ARG A 106 0.94 -23.88 35.16
CA ARG A 106 0.65 -24.35 36.52
C ARG A 106 -0.39 -23.42 37.15
N SER A 107 -1.55 -23.97 37.51
CA SER A 107 -2.47 -23.29 38.43
C SER A 107 -1.73 -22.99 39.73
N VAL A 108 -1.94 -21.79 40.27
CA VAL A 108 -1.52 -21.42 41.64
C VAL A 108 -2.11 -22.41 42.63
#